data_AF-A0A2H6NIF3-F1
#
_entry.id   AF-A0A2H6NIF3-F1
#
_cell.length_a   1.000
_cell.length_b   1.000
_cell.length_c   1.000
_cell.angle_alpha   90.00
_cell.angle_beta   90.00
_cell.angle_gamma   90.00
#
_symmetry.space_group_name_H-M   'P 1'
#
loop_
_entity.id
_entity.type
_entity.pdbx_description
1 polymer ?
#
loop_
_entity_poly.entity_id
_entity_poly.type
_entity_poly.pdbx_seq_one_letter_code
_entity_poly.pdbx_strand_id
1 'polypeptide(L)'
;IDTRLSEVEKGRSCPLGWEIERSEFYLRFQNVKEEKGENLPEIMTEILVESLEITEEKMMDGMDEVFCVYTRYSARNNLPREVHIRFTKKTTKTQILQVAREKTLKYKDKKIVVLKQV
;
A
#
# COMPACT_ATOMS: atom_id res chain seq x y z
N ILE A 1 44.67 -24.64 16.99
CA ILE A 1 43.43 -24.41 16.20
C ILE A 1 42.47 -23.73 17.16
N ASP A 2 42.45 -22.40 17.15
CA ASP A 2 41.62 -21.59 18.07
C ASP A 2 40.19 -21.51 17.51
N THR A 3 39.26 -22.21 18.14
CA THR A 3 37.82 -22.07 17.97
C THR A 3 37.34 -20.89 18.81
N ARG A 4 37.39 -19.67 18.26
CA ARG A 4 36.88 -18.45 18.92
C ARG A 4 36.07 -17.52 18.00
N LEU A 5 35.40 -18.09 17.00
CA LEU A 5 34.55 -17.34 16.07
C LEU A 5 33.26 -18.12 15.79
N SER A 6 32.39 -18.26 16.79
CA SER A 6 31.04 -18.79 16.55
C SER A 6 30.07 -18.27 17.58
N GLU A 7 29.98 -16.95 17.70
CA GLU A 7 28.87 -16.25 18.37
C GLU A 7 29.01 -14.76 18.07
N VAL A 8 29.23 -14.40 16.79
CA VAL A 8 28.83 -13.06 16.36
C VAL A 8 27.31 -13.12 16.40
N GLU A 9 26.76 -12.49 17.43
CA GLU A 9 25.36 -12.14 17.57
C GLU A 9 24.77 -11.90 16.18
N LYS A 10 23.70 -12.62 15.82
CA LYS A 10 22.79 -12.19 14.76
C LYS A 10 22.10 -10.90 15.25
N GLY A 11 22.89 -9.87 15.48
CA GLY A 11 22.51 -8.53 15.83
C GLY A 11 21.78 -7.98 14.64
N ARG A 12 20.46 -7.92 14.79
CA ARG A 12 19.54 -7.03 14.08
C ARG A 12 20.25 -5.74 13.63
N SER A 13 20.72 -5.65 12.39
CA SER A 13 20.98 -4.39 11.68
C SER A 13 21.60 -4.61 10.30
N CYS A 14 20.91 -5.34 9.42
CA CYS A 14 21.06 -5.02 8.01
C CYS A 14 20.31 -3.68 7.77
N PRO A 15 20.87 -2.71 7.03
CA PRO A 15 20.16 -1.47 6.66
C PRO A 15 18.79 -1.75 6.03
N LEU A 16 18.71 -2.89 5.33
CA LEU A 16 17.51 -3.47 4.73
C LEU A 16 16.39 -3.78 5.75
N GLY A 17 16.72 -4.13 7.00
CA GLY A 17 15.71 -4.47 8.01
C GLY A 17 14.77 -3.30 8.34
N TRP A 18 15.34 -2.09 8.45
CA TRP A 18 14.57 -0.87 8.73
C TRP A 18 13.71 -0.43 7.53
N GLU A 19 14.17 -0.70 6.31
CA GLU A 19 13.40 -0.43 5.09
C GLU A 19 12.23 -1.40 4.96
N ILE A 20 12.45 -2.69 5.21
CA ILE A 20 11.41 -3.72 5.19
C ILE A 20 10.33 -3.43 6.23
N GLU A 21 10.72 -3.04 7.44
CA GLU A 21 9.79 -2.72 8.53
C GLU A 21 8.93 -1.49 8.19
N ARG A 22 9.49 -0.49 7.50
CA ARG A 22 8.73 0.67 7.01
C ARG A 22 7.79 0.29 5.88
N SER A 23 8.29 -0.44 4.87
CA SER A 23 7.51 -0.96 3.73
C SER A 23 6.37 -1.88 4.18
N GLU A 24 6.45 -2.42 5.40
CA GLU A 24 5.40 -3.25 5.97
C GLU A 24 4.07 -2.51 6.17
N PHE A 25 4.08 -1.17 6.29
CA PHE A 25 2.85 -0.38 6.45
C PHE A 25 2.32 0.20 5.13
N TYR A 26 3.11 0.16 4.05
CA TYR A 26 2.72 0.75 2.78
C TYR A 26 2.12 -0.27 1.81
N LEU A 27 1.14 0.17 1.04
CA LEU A 27 0.57 -0.55 -0.09
C LEU A 27 0.46 0.36 -1.32
N ARG A 28 0.73 -0.20 -2.50
CA ARG A 28 0.69 0.53 -3.77
C ARG A 28 -0.54 0.11 -4.56
N PHE A 29 -1.29 1.08 -5.02
CA PHE A 29 -2.46 0.90 -5.87
C PHE A 29 -2.17 1.52 -7.23
N GLN A 30 -2.23 0.70 -8.27
CA GLN A 30 -2.05 1.13 -9.65
C GLN A 30 -3.40 1.27 -10.34
N ASN A 31 -3.43 2.12 -11.36
CA ASN A 31 -4.59 2.34 -12.22
C ASN A 31 -5.77 3.07 -11.56
N VAL A 32 -5.51 3.89 -10.53
CA VAL A 32 -6.53 4.77 -9.96
C VAL A 32 -6.67 5.99 -10.86
N LYS A 33 -7.84 6.14 -11.48
CA LYS A 33 -8.15 7.29 -12.33
C LYS A 33 -8.72 8.40 -11.46
N GLU A 34 -7.84 9.26 -10.97
CA GLU A 34 -8.22 10.47 -10.26
C GLU A 34 -8.59 11.58 -11.24
N GLU A 35 -9.68 12.29 -10.97
CA GLU A 35 -10.03 13.54 -11.63
C GLU A 35 -9.54 14.75 -10.81
N LYS A 36 -9.38 15.90 -11.48
CA LYS A 36 -8.89 17.12 -10.80
C LYS A 36 -9.93 17.59 -9.79
N GLY A 37 -9.57 17.55 -8.50
CA GLY A 37 -10.40 18.06 -7.40
C GLY A 37 -11.11 16.99 -6.59
N GLU A 38 -10.91 15.70 -6.90
CA GLU A 38 -11.43 14.62 -6.05
C GLU A 38 -10.54 14.40 -4.81
N ASN A 39 -11.16 14.04 -3.69
CA ASN A 39 -10.45 13.67 -2.47
C ASN A 39 -9.95 12.22 -2.58
N LEU A 40 -8.63 12.06 -2.69
CA LEU A 40 -7.94 10.78 -2.61
C LEU A 40 -8.41 9.83 -1.49
N PRO A 41 -8.49 10.26 -0.21
CA PRO A 41 -8.86 9.37 0.87
C PRO A 41 -10.30 8.85 0.74
N GLU A 42 -11.22 9.66 0.23
CA GLU A 42 -12.62 9.27 0.04
C GLU A 42 -12.73 8.20 -1.06
N ILE A 43 -12.08 8.41 -2.21
CA ILE A 43 -12.06 7.42 -3.31
C ILE A 43 -11.49 6.09 -2.83
N MET A 44 -10.37 6.12 -2.11
CA MET A 44 -9.75 4.89 -1.64
C MET A 44 -10.60 4.19 -0.58
N THR A 45 -11.32 4.95 0.25
CA THR A 45 -12.28 4.40 1.21
C THR A 45 -13.43 3.71 0.47
N GLU A 46 -14.02 4.34 -0.55
CA GLU A 46 -15.09 3.75 -1.38
C GLU A 46 -14.66 2.40 -1.99
N ILE A 47 -13.48 2.37 -2.62
CA ILE A 47 -12.92 1.15 -3.23
C ILE A 47 -12.70 0.05 -2.18
N LEU A 48 -12.16 0.43 -1.02
CA LEU A 48 -11.87 -0.53 0.04
C LEU A 48 -13.15 -1.06 0.70
N VAL A 49 -14.15 -0.21 0.93
CA VAL A 49 -15.46 -0.60 1.47
C VAL A 49 -16.16 -1.58 0.52
N GLU A 50 -16.16 -1.33 -0.79
CA GLU A 50 -16.71 -2.26 -1.79
C GLU A 50 -15.98 -3.61 -1.79
N SER A 51 -14.67 -3.59 -1.52
CA SER A 51 -13.86 -4.80 -1.53
C SER A 51 -13.97 -5.63 -0.25
N LEU A 52 -14.07 -4.98 0.91
CA LEU A 52 -13.96 -5.60 2.23
C LEU A 52 -15.29 -5.72 2.97
N GLU A 53 -16.35 -5.06 2.48
CA GLU A 53 -17.67 -4.99 3.14
C GLU A 53 -17.58 -4.50 4.60
N ILE A 54 -16.55 -3.70 4.91
CA ILE A 54 -16.32 -3.09 6.23
C ILE A 54 -16.90 -1.67 6.24
N THR A 55 -17.33 -1.20 7.41
CA THR A 55 -17.83 0.16 7.65
C THR A 55 -16.80 1.24 7.33
N GLU A 56 -17.22 2.33 6.67
CA GLU A 56 -16.41 3.49 6.27
C GLU A 56 -15.54 4.06 7.40
N GLU A 57 -16.11 4.20 8.61
CA GLU A 57 -15.44 4.76 9.78
C GLU A 57 -14.16 3.99 10.17
N LYS A 58 -14.20 2.66 10.10
CA LYS A 58 -13.05 1.80 10.45
C LYS A 58 -11.95 1.88 9.41
N MET A 59 -12.30 2.17 8.16
CA MET A 59 -11.33 2.33 7.08
C MET A 59 -10.63 3.67 7.17
N MET A 60 -11.37 4.74 7.45
CA MET A 60 -10.78 6.07 7.67
C MET A 60 -9.80 6.09 8.84
N ASP A 61 -10.15 5.46 9.98
CA ASP A 61 -9.24 5.34 11.14
C ASP A 61 -8.02 4.43 10.86
N GLY A 62 -8.15 3.50 9.91
CA GLY A 62 -7.08 2.61 9.48
C GLY A 62 -6.06 3.26 8.55
N MET A 63 -6.47 4.32 7.84
CA MET A 63 -5.66 5.04 6.86
C MET A 63 -4.96 6.22 7.53
N ASP A 64 -3.64 6.22 7.49
CA ASP A 64 -2.85 7.24 8.16
C ASP A 64 -2.41 8.34 7.18
N GLU A 65 -1.79 7.93 6.07
CA GLU A 65 -1.37 8.84 5.01
C GLU A 65 -1.68 8.25 3.63
N VAL A 66 -2.20 9.08 2.72
CA VAL A 66 -2.49 8.72 1.34
C VAL A 66 -1.75 9.68 0.42
N PHE A 67 -0.91 9.15 -0.46
CA PHE A 67 -0.10 9.94 -1.39
C PHE A 67 -0.29 9.47 -2.82
N CYS A 68 -0.44 10.41 -3.74
CA CYS A 68 -0.32 10.15 -5.17
C CYS A 68 1.14 10.35 -5.62
N VAL A 69 1.68 9.37 -6.34
CA VAL A 69 3.01 9.49 -6.95
C VAL A 69 2.92 10.32 -8.21
N TYR A 70 3.40 11.56 -8.14
CA TYR A 70 3.46 12.46 -9.28
C TYR A 70 4.78 12.31 -10.03
N THR A 71 4.76 11.60 -11.16
CA THR A 71 5.90 11.61 -12.09
C THR A 71 5.61 12.52 -13.28
N ARG A 72 6.63 13.24 -13.75
CA ARG A 72 6.54 14.08 -14.96
C ARG A 72 6.13 13.27 -16.18
N TYR A 73 6.51 11.99 -16.23
CA TYR A 73 6.14 11.07 -17.28
C TYR A 73 4.63 10.81 -17.30
N SER A 74 4.03 10.48 -16.14
CA SER A 74 2.59 10.25 -16.02
C SER A 74 1.78 11.49 -16.43
N ALA A 75 2.25 12.67 -16.04
CA ALA A 75 1.61 13.94 -16.38
C ALA A 75 1.67 14.26 -17.88
N ARG A 76 2.76 13.91 -18.58
CA ARG A 76 2.92 14.13 -20.02
C ARG A 76 2.11 13.15 -20.86
N ASN A 77 1.99 11.90 -20.40
CA ASN A 77 1.39 10.82 -21.19
C ASN A 77 -0.04 10.46 -20.76
N ASN A 78 -0.67 11.28 -19.89
CA ASN A 78 -2.02 11.04 -19.33
C ASN A 78 -2.20 9.60 -18.80
N LEU A 79 -1.16 9.07 -18.15
CA LEU A 79 -1.21 7.74 -17.54
C LEU A 79 -1.97 7.80 -16.22
N PRO A 80 -2.70 6.72 -15.87
CA PRO A 80 -3.32 6.64 -14.56
C PRO A 80 -2.24 6.65 -13.48
N ARG A 81 -2.57 7.28 -12.35
CA ARG A 81 -1.60 7.57 -11.29
C ARG A 81 -1.53 6.39 -10.32
N GLU A 82 -0.40 6.33 -9.63
CA GLU A 82 -0.20 5.36 -8.55
C GLU A 82 -0.48 6.04 -7.21
N VAL A 83 -1.23 5.35 -6.35
CA VAL A 83 -1.56 5.81 -5.01
C VAL A 83 -0.87 4.91 -4.00
N HIS A 84 -0.12 5.52 -3.09
CA HIS A 84 0.52 4.86 -1.97
C HIS A 84 -0.27 5.16 -0.70
N ILE A 85 -0.64 4.13 0.04
CA ILE A 85 -1.35 4.27 1.32
C ILE A 85 -0.48 3.71 2.43
N ARG A 86 -0.30 4.50 3.49
CA ARG A 86 0.21 4.06 4.78
C ARG A 86 -0.95 3.67 5.68
N PHE A 87 -0.92 2.44 6.18
CA PHE A 87 -1.88 1.94 7.15
C PHE A 87 -1.33 2.02 8.56
N THR A 88 -2.20 2.30 9.55
CA THR A 88 -1.83 2.27 10.98
C THR A 88 -1.55 0.86 11.47
N LYS A 89 -2.33 -0.12 10.99
CA LYS A 89 -2.25 -1.53 11.41
C LYS A 89 -1.77 -2.44 10.28
N LYS A 90 -0.76 -3.27 10.59
CA LYS A 90 -0.25 -4.30 9.66
C LYS A 90 -1.31 -5.35 9.30
N THR A 91 -2.24 -5.64 10.22
CA THR A 91 -3.32 -6.62 10.01
C THR A 91 -4.25 -6.20 8.87
N THR A 92 -4.62 -4.92 8.81
CA THR A 92 -5.49 -4.35 7.77
C THR A 92 -4.86 -4.51 6.39
N LYS A 93 -3.56 -4.21 6.26
CA LYS A 93 -2.83 -4.42 5.01
C LYS A 93 -2.85 -5.87 4.55
N THR A 94 -2.59 -6.83 5.45
CA THR A 94 -2.55 -8.25 5.10
C THR A 94 -3.93 -8.75 4.66
N GLN A 95 -5.00 -8.29 5.31
CA GLN A 95 -6.37 -8.57 4.90
C GLN A 95 -6.66 -8.03 3.49
N ILE A 96 -6.29 -6.77 3.21
CA ILE A 96 -6.45 -6.16 1.88
C ILE A 96 -5.69 -6.97 0.83
N LEU A 97 -4.45 -7.39 1.13
CA LEU A 97 -3.63 -8.16 0.20
C LEU A 97 -4.25 -9.54 -0.09
N GLN A 98 -4.85 -10.18 0.91
CA GLN A 98 -5.54 -11.45 0.74
C GLN A 98 -6.80 -11.29 -0.12
N VAL A 99 -7.63 -10.29 0.20
CA VAL A 99 -8.84 -9.99 -0.57
C VAL A 99 -8.51 -9.60 -2.01
N ALA A 100 -7.46 -8.82 -2.26
CA ALA A 100 -7.05 -8.45 -3.61
C ALA A 100 -6.56 -9.64 -4.45
N ARG A 101 -6.13 -10.75 -3.82
CA ARG A 101 -5.80 -12.01 -4.51
C ARG A 101 -7.05 -12.79 -4.90
N GLU A 102 -8.08 -12.74 -4.06
CA GLU A 102 -9.33 -13.50 -4.23
C GLU A 102 -10.33 -12.76 -5.13
N LYS A 103 -10.48 -11.45 -4.94
CA LYS A 103 -11.42 -10.56 -5.64
C LYS A 103 -10.65 -9.50 -6.42
N THR A 104 -10.92 -9.40 -7.74
CA THR A 104 -10.35 -8.32 -8.54
C THR A 104 -11.00 -7.00 -8.15
N LEU A 105 -10.21 -6.06 -7.63
CA LEU A 105 -10.67 -4.70 -7.34
C LEU A 105 -10.99 -3.98 -8.65
N LYS A 106 -12.18 -3.36 -8.72
CA LYS A 106 -12.59 -2.54 -9.84
C LYS A 106 -13.02 -1.18 -9.32
N TYR A 107 -12.74 -0.14 -10.10
CA TYR A 107 -13.21 1.21 -9.84
C TYR A 107 -13.51 1.89 -11.17
N LYS A 108 -14.70 2.47 -11.32
CA LYS A 108 -15.17 3.11 -12.57
C LYS A 108 -14.85 2.23 -13.80
N ASP A 109 -15.21 0.94 -13.73
CA ASP A 109 -14.98 -0.12 -14.74
C ASP A 109 -13.52 -0.52 -15.05
N LYS A 110 -12.55 0.07 -14.37
CA LYS A 110 -11.13 -0.28 -14.51
C LYS A 110 -10.67 -1.19 -13.39
N LYS A 111 -9.86 -2.19 -13.73
CA LYS A 111 -9.23 -3.07 -12.74
C LYS A 111 -8.10 -2.34 -12.03
N ILE A 112 -8.13 -2.34 -10.70
CA ILE A 112 -7.07 -1.82 -9.84
C ILE A 112 -6.13 -2.97 -9.51
N VAL A 113 -4.82 -2.71 -9.61
CA VAL A 113 -3.79 -3.67 -9.21
C VAL A 113 -3.17 -3.22 -7.91
N VAL A 114 -3.10 -4.13 -6.94
CA VAL A 114 -2.53 -3.89 -5.62
C VAL A 114 -1.17 -4.57 -5.54
N LEU A 115 -0.13 -3.80 -5.19
CA LEU A 115 1.25 -4.27 -5.11
C LEU A 115 1.84 -4.00 -3.71
N LYS A 116 2.70 -4.92 -3.27
CA LYS A 116 3.50 -4.74 -2.05
C LYS A 116 4.66 -3.76 -2.33
N GLN A 117 4.99 -2.93 -1.36
CA GLN A 117 6.23 -2.16 -1.37
C GLN A 117 7.41 -3.04 -0.94
N VAL A 118 8.50 -3.02 -1.72
CA VAL A 118 9.74 -3.78 -1.47
C VAL A 118 10.58 -3.08 -0.41
#